data_AF-A0A1B8E2N9-F1
#
_entry.id   AF-A0A1B8E2N9-F1
#
_cell.length_a   1.000
_cell.length_b   1.000
_cell.length_c   1.000
_cell.angle_alpha   90.00
_cell.angle_beta   90.00
_cell.angle_gamma   90.00
#
_symmetry.space_group_name_H-M   'P 1'
#
loop_
_entity.id
_entity.type
_entity.pdbx_description
1 polymer ?
#
loop_
_entity_poly.entity_id
_entity_poly.type
_entity_poly.pdbx_seq_one_letter_code
_entity_poly.pdbx_strand_id
1 'polypeptide(L)'
;MKYILVSGGVVSGVGKGIIASSTGLLLKTKGLSVTMIKIDPYINVDVGTMAPTEHGEVFVLDDGGEVDLDLGNYERYLNITLTREHNITTGKIYKHVIEAERRGVYLGKKVQIVPHLVDAIADWIERVAQIPVDDTKESPDVCVIELGGTAGDMENAPFLEALRRLRGRVGEDQWTHILVTLVPVIMNDEQKTKPTQAAMRDVLSTGLKPDLVDNIIAVHNVPSTYHVPALLEDQGLIPSITKLLRLDLLEKTPQQTANGAKIWTDWKALDCAPKRIL
;
A
#
# COMPACT_ATOMS: atom_id res chain seq x y z
N MET A 1 5.82 9.49 -11.38
CA MET A 1 5.08 8.61 -10.47
C MET A 1 5.70 7.22 -10.50
N LYS A 2 6.16 6.76 -9.35
CA LYS A 2 6.60 5.38 -9.09
C LYS A 2 5.51 4.65 -8.28
N TYR A 3 5.39 3.34 -8.44
CA TYR A 3 4.40 2.53 -7.75
C TYR A 3 5.06 1.43 -6.92
N ILE A 4 4.64 1.28 -5.67
CA ILE A 4 5.07 0.22 -4.76
C ILE A 4 3.83 -0.55 -4.34
N LEU A 5 3.67 -1.78 -4.84
CA LEU A 5 2.63 -2.68 -4.35
C LEU A 5 3.09 -3.36 -3.06
N VAL A 6 2.26 -3.34 -2.02
CA VAL A 6 2.40 -4.12 -0.79
C VAL A 6 1.24 -5.11 -0.72
N SER A 7 1.52 -6.41 -0.75
CA SER A 7 0.48 -7.44 -0.68
C SER A 7 0.75 -8.48 0.41
N GLY A 8 -0.30 -9.18 0.83
CA GLY A 8 -0.23 -10.25 1.83
C GLY A 8 -0.07 -11.64 1.23
N GLY A 9 0.68 -12.48 1.93
CA GLY A 9 0.93 -13.86 1.52
C GLY A 9 0.07 -14.91 2.24
N VAL A 10 0.19 -15.02 3.55
CA VAL A 10 -0.25 -16.23 4.30
C VAL A 10 -1.50 -15.98 5.15
N VAL A 11 -1.54 -14.85 5.85
CA VAL A 11 -2.67 -14.49 6.73
C VAL A 11 -3.02 -13.02 6.56
N SER A 12 -4.30 -12.70 6.74
CA SER A 12 -4.70 -11.32 7.00
C SER A 12 -4.18 -10.88 8.37
N GLY A 13 -3.86 -9.59 8.53
CA GLY A 13 -3.37 -9.05 9.80
C GLY A 13 -1.88 -9.29 10.14
N VAL A 14 -1.05 -9.75 9.19
CA VAL A 14 0.41 -9.92 9.41
C VAL A 14 1.16 -8.59 9.66
N GLY A 15 0.53 -7.44 9.39
CA GLY A 15 1.15 -6.11 9.52
C GLY A 15 1.39 -5.37 8.20
N LYS A 16 0.61 -5.66 7.14
CA LYS A 16 0.73 -4.99 5.82
C LYS A 16 0.68 -3.47 5.93
N GLY A 17 -0.33 -2.92 6.61
CA GLY A 17 -0.48 -1.47 6.82
C GLY A 17 0.73 -0.83 7.51
N ILE A 18 1.35 -1.53 8.47
CA ILE A 18 2.57 -1.04 9.12
C ILE A 18 3.76 -1.05 8.17
N ILE A 19 3.94 -2.10 7.36
CA ILE A 19 5.02 -2.17 6.36
C ILE A 19 4.81 -1.11 5.27
N ALA A 20 3.58 -0.93 4.77
CA ALA A 20 3.24 0.08 3.79
C ALA A 20 3.48 1.51 4.32
N SER A 21 2.97 1.81 5.52
CA SER A 21 3.18 3.09 6.21
C SER A 21 4.66 3.38 6.46
N SER A 22 5.41 2.38 6.94
CA SER A 22 6.84 2.51 7.21
C SER A 22 7.65 2.72 5.94
N THR A 23 7.29 2.04 4.85
CA THR A 23 7.90 2.26 3.53
C THR A 23 7.66 3.69 3.05
N GLY A 24 6.41 4.18 3.16
CA GLY A 24 6.06 5.55 2.79
C GLY A 24 6.80 6.61 3.61
N LEU A 25 6.87 6.43 4.94
CA LEU A 25 7.62 7.30 5.83
C LEU A 25 9.11 7.35 5.45
N LEU A 26 9.75 6.20 5.26
CA LEU A 26 11.17 6.14 4.92
C LEU A 26 11.47 6.76 3.54
N LEU A 27 10.51 6.77 2.62
CA LEU A 27 10.66 7.49 1.36
C LEU A 27 10.52 9.00 1.55
N LYS A 28 9.58 9.47 2.39
CA LYS A 28 9.49 10.90 2.78
C LYS A 28 10.77 11.38 3.45
N THR A 29 11.44 10.53 4.23
CA THR A 29 12.72 10.93 4.86
C THR A 29 13.85 11.13 3.84
N LYS A 30 13.71 10.60 2.62
CA LYS A 30 14.59 10.87 1.47
C LYS A 30 14.17 12.07 0.63
N GLY A 31 13.24 12.89 1.14
CA GLY A 31 12.76 14.11 0.49
C GLY A 31 11.79 13.87 -0.66
N LEU A 32 11.17 12.70 -0.75
CA LEU A 32 10.17 12.38 -1.77
C LEU A 32 8.76 12.74 -1.29
N SER A 33 7.89 13.17 -2.21
CA SER A 33 6.45 13.24 -1.95
C SER A 33 5.81 11.87 -2.17
N VAL A 34 4.99 11.44 -1.21
CA VAL A 34 4.44 10.07 -1.17
C VAL A 34 2.94 10.12 -0.90
N THR A 35 2.17 9.39 -1.71
CA THR A 35 0.74 9.10 -1.49
C THR A 35 0.50 7.62 -1.23
N MET A 36 -0.67 7.31 -0.68
CA MET A 36 -1.07 5.97 -0.26
C MET A 36 -2.42 5.61 -0.86
N ILE A 37 -2.56 4.40 -1.40
CA ILE A 37 -3.85 3.84 -1.82
C ILE A 37 -4.07 2.52 -1.09
N LYS A 38 -5.25 2.35 -0.50
CA LYS A 38 -5.68 1.10 0.13
C LYS A 38 -6.72 0.44 -0.74
N ILE A 39 -6.49 -0.83 -1.08
CA ILE A 39 -7.46 -1.69 -1.75
C ILE A 39 -8.02 -2.66 -0.72
N ASP A 40 -9.35 -2.73 -0.69
CA ASP A 40 -10.15 -3.53 0.22
C ASP A 40 -11.09 -4.45 -0.56
N PRO A 41 -10.86 -5.77 -0.53
CA PRO A 41 -11.62 -6.68 -1.38
C PRO A 41 -13.07 -6.94 -0.93
N TYR A 42 -13.53 -6.34 0.18
CA TYR A 42 -14.92 -6.48 0.62
C TYR A 42 -15.91 -5.71 -0.27
N ILE A 43 -17.17 -6.16 -0.25
CA ILE A 43 -18.23 -5.70 -1.17
C ILE A 43 -18.85 -4.35 -0.76
N ASN A 44 -18.71 -3.91 0.49
CA ASN A 44 -19.24 -2.61 0.90
C ASN A 44 -18.63 -1.47 0.09
N VAL A 45 -19.40 -0.41 -0.17
CA VAL A 45 -18.94 0.77 -0.93
C VAL A 45 -17.93 1.60 -0.12
N ASP A 46 -18.16 1.66 1.19
CA ASP A 46 -17.36 2.31 2.23
C ASP A 46 -17.55 1.51 3.53
N VAL A 47 -16.86 1.89 4.61
CA VAL A 47 -16.94 1.16 5.89
C VAL A 47 -17.93 1.77 6.87
N GLY A 48 -18.58 2.88 6.55
CA GLY A 48 -19.42 3.63 7.50
C GLY A 48 -20.60 2.85 8.08
N THR A 49 -21.04 1.82 7.38
CA THR A 49 -22.14 0.92 7.81
C THR A 49 -21.66 -0.34 8.54
N MET A 50 -20.35 -0.54 8.66
CA MET A 50 -19.79 -1.73 9.31
C MET A 50 -19.79 -1.59 10.82
N ALA A 51 -20.03 -2.71 11.51
CA ALA A 51 -19.89 -2.76 12.96
C ALA A 51 -18.39 -2.72 13.33
N PRO A 52 -17.98 -1.89 14.32
CA PRO A 52 -16.59 -1.84 14.76
C PRO A 52 -16.03 -3.17 15.26
N THR A 53 -16.89 -4.09 15.71
CA THR A 53 -16.51 -5.42 16.17
C THR A 53 -16.11 -6.37 15.03
N GLU A 54 -16.55 -6.10 13.80
CA GLU A 54 -16.28 -6.96 12.64
C GLU A 54 -15.04 -6.50 11.86
N HIS A 55 -14.92 -5.20 11.66
CA HIS A 55 -13.92 -4.61 10.76
C HIS A 55 -12.87 -3.76 11.49
N GLY A 56 -13.08 -3.45 12.78
CA GLY A 56 -12.34 -2.42 13.48
C GLY A 56 -12.99 -1.05 13.34
N GLU A 57 -12.32 -0.04 13.89
CA GLU A 57 -12.83 1.32 13.93
C GLU A 57 -12.96 1.93 12.52
N VAL A 58 -13.98 2.76 12.32
CA VAL A 58 -14.14 3.56 11.11
C VAL A 58 -13.29 4.83 11.26
N PHE A 59 -12.43 5.10 10.28
CA PHE A 59 -11.70 6.35 10.19
C PHE A 59 -12.45 7.34 9.28
N VAL A 60 -12.55 8.60 9.70
CA VAL A 60 -13.24 9.65 8.93
C VAL A 60 -12.20 10.63 8.42
N LEU A 61 -12.12 10.75 7.08
CA LEU A 61 -11.23 11.68 6.39
C LEU A 61 -11.77 13.12 6.40
N ASP A 62 -10.90 14.08 6.11
CA ASP A 62 -11.24 15.52 6.03
C ASP A 62 -12.34 15.81 5.01
N ASP A 63 -12.42 15.03 3.93
CA ASP A 63 -13.48 15.16 2.93
C ASP A 63 -14.81 14.49 3.35
N GLY A 64 -14.89 13.93 4.56
CA GLY A 64 -16.03 13.19 5.09
C GLY A 64 -16.13 11.75 4.61
N GLY A 65 -15.08 11.20 3.98
CA GLY A 65 -15.02 9.78 3.62
C GLY A 65 -14.90 8.88 4.84
N GLU A 66 -15.78 7.88 4.95
CA GLU A 66 -15.73 6.83 5.97
C GLU A 66 -14.91 5.65 5.43
N VAL A 67 -13.71 5.45 5.95
CA VAL A 67 -12.69 4.54 5.41
C VAL A 67 -12.10 3.61 6.46
N ASP A 68 -11.44 2.56 5.97
CA ASP A 68 -10.70 1.62 6.82
C ASP A 68 -9.66 2.32 7.71
N LEU A 69 -9.42 1.75 8.90
CA LEU A 69 -8.52 2.31 9.90
C LEU A 69 -7.07 2.46 9.41
N ASP A 70 -6.62 1.63 8.46
CA ASP A 70 -5.27 1.73 7.91
C ASP A 70 -5.02 3.08 7.22
N LEU A 71 -6.06 3.74 6.67
CA LEU A 71 -5.89 5.08 6.11
C LEU A 71 -5.49 6.11 7.17
N GLY A 72 -6.03 5.98 8.39
CA GLY A 72 -5.60 6.82 9.50
C GLY A 72 -4.16 6.53 9.93
N ASN A 73 -3.67 5.31 9.75
CA ASN A 73 -2.24 4.99 9.98
C ASN A 73 -1.35 5.70 8.96
N TYR A 74 -1.76 5.75 7.69
CA TYR A 74 -1.04 6.47 6.64
C TYR A 74 -0.93 7.96 6.92
N GLU A 75 -2.06 8.63 7.22
CA GLU A 75 -2.06 10.06 7.52
C GLU A 75 -1.15 10.39 8.71
N ARG A 76 -1.20 9.58 9.77
CA ARG A 76 -0.36 9.76 10.97
C ARG A 76 1.13 9.53 10.69
N TYR A 77 1.49 8.48 9.94
CA TYR A 77 2.89 8.16 9.66
C TYR A 77 3.52 9.16 8.68
N LEU A 78 2.80 9.52 7.63
CA LEU A 78 3.36 10.32 6.54
C LEU A 78 3.11 11.83 6.70
N ASN A 79 2.22 12.23 7.62
CA ASN A 79 1.71 13.60 7.74
C ASN A 79 1.21 14.10 6.37
N ILE A 80 0.16 13.44 5.89
CA ILE A 80 -0.55 13.71 4.63
C ILE A 80 -2.06 13.69 4.90
N THR A 81 -2.84 14.27 3.98
CA THR A 81 -4.30 14.25 4.00
C THR A 81 -4.81 13.49 2.79
N LEU A 82 -5.45 12.36 3.03
CA LEU A 82 -6.05 11.51 2.02
C LEU A 82 -7.50 11.91 1.78
N THR A 83 -8.07 11.43 0.68
CA THR A 83 -9.49 11.60 0.32
C THR A 83 -10.16 10.25 0.20
N ARG A 84 -11.50 10.22 0.20
CA ARG A 84 -12.29 8.98 0.03
C ARG A 84 -11.93 8.16 -1.22
N GLU A 85 -11.29 8.78 -2.20
CA GLU A 85 -10.84 8.17 -3.45
C GLU A 85 -9.62 7.26 -3.25
N HIS A 86 -8.83 7.47 -2.20
CA HIS A 86 -7.65 6.69 -1.85
C HIS A 86 -8.00 5.34 -1.20
N ASN A 87 -9.24 5.16 -0.76
CA ASN A 87 -9.78 3.86 -0.37
C ASN A 87 -10.58 3.26 -1.53
N ILE A 88 -10.11 2.14 -2.06
CA ILE A 88 -10.76 1.40 -3.14
C ILE A 88 -11.39 0.16 -2.54
N THR A 89 -12.69 -0.03 -2.74
CA THR A 89 -13.40 -1.24 -2.34
C THR A 89 -14.01 -1.94 -3.54
N THR A 90 -14.33 -3.23 -3.42
CA THR A 90 -15.07 -3.95 -4.46
C THR A 90 -16.39 -3.24 -4.76
N GLY A 91 -17.16 -2.88 -3.72
CA GLY A 91 -18.44 -2.17 -3.89
C GLY A 91 -18.32 -0.86 -4.64
N LYS A 92 -17.30 -0.06 -4.31
CA LYS A 92 -17.07 1.26 -4.91
C LYS A 92 -16.81 1.16 -6.42
N ILE A 93 -15.94 0.23 -6.83
CA ILE A 93 -15.61 0.04 -8.25
C ILE A 93 -16.79 -0.58 -9.01
N TYR A 94 -17.48 -1.57 -8.44
CA TYR A 94 -18.66 -2.14 -9.09
C TYR A 94 -19.74 -1.09 -9.30
N LYS A 95 -20.02 -0.26 -8.28
CA LYS A 95 -20.96 0.87 -8.39
C LYS A 95 -20.55 1.82 -9.51
N HIS A 96 -19.28 2.23 -9.54
CA HIS A 96 -18.74 3.11 -10.58
C HIS A 96 -18.96 2.55 -12.00
N VAL A 97 -18.66 1.27 -12.22
CA VAL A 97 -18.80 0.60 -13.52
C VAL A 97 -20.26 0.43 -13.91
N ILE A 98 -21.13 0.06 -12.97
CA ILE A 98 -22.58 -0.09 -13.20
C ILE A 98 -23.20 1.26 -13.56
N GLU A 99 -22.83 2.34 -12.87
CA GLU A 99 -23.33 3.69 -13.18
C GLU A 99 -22.82 4.19 -14.55
N ALA A 100 -21.59 3.87 -14.93
CA ALA A 100 -21.07 4.14 -16.28
C ALA A 100 -21.87 3.38 -17.36
N GLU A 101 -22.24 2.13 -17.07
CA GLU A 101 -23.10 1.32 -17.95
C GLU A 101 -24.47 1.96 -18.14
N ARG A 102 -25.14 2.38 -17.05
CA ARG A 102 -26.45 3.05 -17.13
C ARG A 102 -26.43 4.38 -17.89
N ARG A 103 -25.30 5.09 -17.88
CA ARG A 103 -25.09 6.31 -18.67
C ARG A 103 -24.77 6.05 -20.14
N GLY A 104 -24.63 4.79 -20.57
CA GLY A 104 -24.34 4.43 -21.95
C GLY A 104 -22.87 4.57 -22.35
N VAL A 105 -21.93 4.66 -21.39
CA VAL A 105 -20.49 4.82 -21.65
C VAL A 105 -19.95 3.69 -22.54
N TYR A 106 -20.48 2.47 -22.37
CA TYR A 106 -20.05 1.29 -23.13
C TYR A 106 -20.81 1.07 -24.45
N LEU A 107 -21.58 2.07 -24.93
CA LEU A 107 -22.26 2.07 -26.23
C LEU A 107 -23.17 0.83 -26.44
N GLY A 108 -23.85 0.39 -25.38
CA GLY A 108 -24.75 -0.77 -25.41
C GLY A 108 -24.04 -2.14 -25.52
N LYS A 109 -22.70 -2.18 -25.45
CA LYS A 109 -21.95 -3.43 -25.45
C LYS A 109 -22.01 -4.12 -24.08
N LYS A 110 -21.79 -5.44 -24.06
CA LYS A 110 -21.72 -6.24 -22.83
C LYS A 110 -20.52 -5.81 -21.98
N VAL A 111 -20.80 -5.41 -20.74
CA VAL A 111 -19.79 -5.12 -19.71
C VAL A 111 -19.41 -6.41 -18.98
N GLN A 112 -18.13 -6.58 -18.67
CA GLN A 112 -17.53 -7.77 -18.07
C GLN A 112 -16.43 -7.37 -17.10
N ILE A 113 -16.05 -8.26 -16.18
CA ILE A 113 -14.92 -8.04 -15.25
C ILE A 113 -13.65 -7.68 -16.05
N VAL A 114 -13.31 -8.51 -17.03
CA VAL A 114 -12.22 -8.23 -17.96
C VAL A 114 -12.82 -7.84 -19.32
N PRO A 115 -12.46 -6.70 -19.92
CA PRO A 115 -11.50 -5.72 -19.43
C PRO A 115 -12.11 -4.63 -18.51
N HIS A 116 -13.43 -4.44 -18.50
CA HIS A 116 -14.06 -3.19 -18.03
C HIS A 116 -13.85 -2.87 -16.54
N LEU A 117 -14.05 -3.85 -15.64
CA LEU A 117 -13.84 -3.64 -14.21
C LEU A 117 -12.36 -3.47 -13.90
N VAL A 118 -11.53 -4.33 -14.49
CA VAL A 118 -10.07 -4.32 -14.32
C VAL A 118 -9.45 -3.00 -14.79
N ASP A 119 -9.85 -2.52 -15.97
CA ASP A 119 -9.36 -1.25 -16.49
C ASP A 119 -9.87 -0.09 -15.63
N ALA A 120 -11.11 -0.12 -15.15
CA ALA A 120 -11.61 0.89 -14.22
C ALA A 120 -10.80 0.95 -12.91
N ILE A 121 -10.34 -0.19 -12.38
CA ILE A 121 -9.45 -0.22 -11.20
C ILE A 121 -8.09 0.41 -11.54
N ALA A 122 -7.46 0.01 -12.65
CA ALA A 122 -6.16 0.54 -13.04
C ALA A 122 -6.22 2.06 -13.29
N ASP A 123 -7.24 2.52 -14.03
CA ASP A 123 -7.47 3.93 -14.32
C ASP A 123 -7.74 4.74 -13.04
N TRP A 124 -8.44 4.14 -12.07
CA TRP A 124 -8.67 4.74 -10.76
C TRP A 124 -7.36 4.95 -9.99
N ILE A 125 -6.52 3.91 -9.92
CA ILE A 125 -5.21 3.97 -9.25
C ILE A 125 -4.32 5.03 -9.91
N GLU A 126 -4.23 5.05 -11.24
CA GLU A 126 -3.41 6.02 -11.97
C GLU A 126 -3.86 7.46 -11.69
N ARG A 127 -5.17 7.72 -11.72
CA ARG A 127 -5.74 9.03 -11.43
C ARG A 127 -5.49 9.46 -9.99
N VAL A 128 -5.82 8.60 -9.03
CA VAL A 128 -5.76 8.93 -7.59
C VAL A 128 -4.32 9.12 -7.13
N ALA A 129 -3.37 8.35 -7.68
CA ALA A 129 -1.96 8.52 -7.37
C ALA A 129 -1.45 9.94 -7.67
N GLN A 130 -2.04 10.66 -8.62
CA GLN A 130 -1.63 12.03 -8.98
C GLN A 130 -2.27 13.12 -8.10
N ILE A 131 -3.22 12.77 -7.22
CA ILE A 131 -3.90 13.75 -6.36
C ILE A 131 -2.88 14.24 -5.32
N PRO A 132 -2.65 15.57 -5.19
CA PRO A 132 -1.82 16.10 -4.12
C PRO A 132 -2.40 15.78 -2.75
N VAL A 133 -1.56 15.32 -1.83
CA VAL A 133 -1.94 14.89 -0.47
C VAL A 133 -1.26 15.70 0.63
N ASP A 134 -0.53 16.75 0.27
CA ASP A 134 0.12 17.66 1.21
C ASP A 134 0.06 19.12 0.73
N ASP A 135 0.59 20.02 1.55
CA ASP A 135 0.54 21.47 1.32
C ASP A 135 1.31 21.94 0.07
N THR A 136 2.13 21.07 -0.54
CA THR A 136 2.86 21.42 -1.76
C THR A 136 1.93 21.62 -2.95
N LYS A 137 0.76 20.96 -2.95
CA LYS A 137 -0.18 20.91 -4.08
C LYS A 137 0.43 20.34 -5.36
N GLU A 138 1.55 19.65 -5.25
CA GLU A 138 2.23 18.97 -6.36
C GLU A 138 1.80 17.50 -6.44
N SER A 139 1.94 16.91 -7.62
CA SER A 139 1.71 15.48 -7.79
C SER A 139 2.79 14.69 -7.03
N PRO A 140 2.43 13.62 -6.27
CA PRO A 140 3.40 12.80 -5.57
C PRO A 140 4.45 12.15 -6.48
N ASP A 141 5.63 11.87 -5.93
CA ASP A 141 6.68 11.14 -6.64
C ASP A 141 6.39 9.63 -6.66
N VAL A 142 5.90 9.12 -5.53
CA VAL A 142 5.69 7.70 -5.27
C VAL A 142 4.28 7.46 -4.72
N CYS A 143 3.62 6.42 -5.23
CA CYS A 143 2.38 5.89 -4.70
C CYS A 143 2.63 4.49 -4.12
N VAL A 144 2.38 4.33 -2.82
CA VAL A 144 2.38 3.00 -2.18
C VAL A 144 0.94 2.49 -2.16
N ILE A 145 0.74 1.31 -2.74
CA ILE A 145 -0.55 0.65 -2.84
C ILE A 145 -0.55 -0.55 -1.89
N GLU A 146 -1.39 -0.52 -0.86
CA GLU A 146 -1.66 -1.74 -0.09
C GLU A 146 -2.84 -2.51 -0.70
N LEU A 147 -2.62 -3.79 -0.99
CA LEU A 147 -3.68 -4.74 -1.27
C LEU A 147 -4.07 -5.52 0.00
N GLY A 148 -5.31 -5.29 0.47
CA GLY A 148 -5.94 -6.03 1.55
C GLY A 148 -6.14 -7.52 1.25
N GLY A 149 -6.44 -8.32 2.28
CA GLY A 149 -6.56 -9.77 2.14
C GLY A 149 -5.24 -10.47 1.78
N THR A 150 -5.33 -11.59 1.08
CA THR A 150 -4.19 -12.39 0.59
C THR A 150 -4.28 -12.63 -0.92
N ALA A 151 -3.14 -12.90 -1.57
CA ALA A 151 -3.11 -13.04 -3.03
C ALA A 151 -3.88 -14.26 -3.59
N GLY A 152 -4.18 -15.26 -2.76
CA GLY A 152 -4.92 -16.47 -3.16
C GLY A 152 -6.45 -16.31 -3.12
N ASP A 153 -6.95 -15.21 -2.56
CA ASP A 153 -8.38 -15.01 -2.33
C ASP A 153 -9.12 -14.67 -3.64
N MET A 154 -10.32 -15.23 -3.83
CA MET A 154 -11.12 -15.02 -5.04
C MET A 154 -11.52 -13.54 -5.21
N GLU A 155 -11.75 -12.87 -4.09
CA GLU A 155 -12.12 -11.46 -4.00
C GLU A 155 -11.01 -10.55 -4.53
N ASN A 156 -9.75 -10.99 -4.44
CA ASN A 156 -8.59 -10.24 -4.92
C ASN A 156 -8.28 -10.43 -6.40
N ALA A 157 -8.89 -11.40 -7.08
CA ALA A 157 -8.56 -11.72 -8.47
C ALA A 157 -8.71 -10.52 -9.44
N PRO A 158 -9.79 -9.71 -9.38
CA PRO A 158 -9.90 -8.52 -10.25
C PRO A 158 -8.83 -7.46 -9.97
N PHE A 159 -8.47 -7.26 -8.69
CA PHE A 159 -7.45 -6.29 -8.28
C PHE A 159 -6.05 -6.73 -8.71
N LEU A 160 -5.72 -8.00 -8.54
CA LEU A 160 -4.43 -8.56 -8.96
C LEU A 160 -4.23 -8.45 -10.47
N GLU A 161 -5.28 -8.74 -11.26
CA GLU A 161 -5.24 -8.54 -12.72
C GLU A 161 -5.12 -7.05 -13.09
N ALA A 162 -5.79 -6.14 -12.36
CA ALA A 162 -5.66 -4.70 -12.59
C ALA A 162 -4.25 -4.18 -12.29
N LEU A 163 -3.66 -4.61 -11.17
CA LEU A 163 -2.29 -4.27 -10.77
C LEU A 163 -1.26 -4.85 -11.77
N ARG A 164 -1.49 -6.07 -12.28
CA ARG A 164 -0.66 -6.66 -13.34
C ARG A 164 -0.73 -5.85 -14.64
N ARG A 165 -1.91 -5.37 -15.02
CA ARG A 165 -2.06 -4.47 -16.19
C ARG A 165 -1.38 -3.13 -15.96
N LEU A 166 -1.58 -2.54 -14.78
CA LEU A 166 -0.95 -1.28 -14.40
C LEU A 166 0.58 -1.37 -14.50
N ARG A 167 1.19 -2.43 -13.95
CA ARG A 167 2.63 -2.71 -14.12
C ARG A 167 3.04 -2.70 -15.61
N GLY A 168 2.24 -3.34 -16.47
CA GLY A 168 2.49 -3.37 -17.92
C GLY A 168 2.39 -2.00 -18.59
N ARG A 169 1.55 -1.09 -18.09
CA ARG A 169 1.38 0.28 -18.61
C ARG A 169 2.54 1.20 -18.20
N VAL A 170 2.97 1.12 -16.93
CA VAL A 170 3.97 2.06 -16.36
C VAL A 170 5.42 1.66 -16.64
N GLY A 171 5.67 0.38 -16.91
CA GLY A 171 7.00 -0.16 -17.18
C GLY A 171 7.78 -0.56 -15.93
N GLU A 172 8.85 -1.34 -16.11
CA GLU A 172 9.55 -2.00 -15.00
C GLU A 172 10.27 -1.03 -14.06
N ASP A 173 10.89 0.04 -14.57
CA ASP A 173 11.58 1.04 -13.72
C ASP A 173 10.62 1.94 -12.91
N GLN A 174 9.30 1.78 -13.06
CA GLN A 174 8.27 2.54 -12.35
C GLN A 174 7.47 1.69 -11.36
N TRP A 175 7.75 0.39 -11.26
CA TRP A 175 6.97 -0.54 -10.47
C TRP A 175 7.86 -1.39 -9.58
N THR A 176 7.45 -1.58 -8.32
CA THR A 176 8.00 -2.63 -7.48
C THR A 176 6.95 -3.28 -6.60
N HIS A 177 7.20 -4.52 -6.15
CA HIS A 177 6.28 -5.31 -5.36
C HIS A 177 6.93 -5.91 -4.11
N ILE A 178 6.46 -5.48 -2.94
CA ILE A 178 6.76 -6.03 -1.61
C ILE A 178 5.70 -7.07 -1.23
N LEU A 179 6.14 -8.32 -1.02
CA LEU A 179 5.30 -9.38 -0.47
C LEU A 179 5.54 -9.53 1.03
N VAL A 180 4.51 -9.26 1.83
CA VAL A 180 4.55 -9.49 3.28
C VAL A 180 4.05 -10.90 3.59
N THR A 181 4.89 -11.70 4.23
CA THR A 181 4.64 -13.11 4.52
C THR A 181 4.89 -13.43 5.99
N LEU A 182 4.28 -14.51 6.49
CA LEU A 182 4.47 -14.99 7.85
C LEU A 182 5.36 -16.24 7.82
N VAL A 183 6.44 -16.20 8.60
CA VAL A 183 7.27 -17.38 8.90
C VAL A 183 6.88 -17.87 10.30
N PRO A 184 5.98 -18.86 10.42
CA PRO A 184 5.57 -19.35 11.73
C PRO A 184 6.71 -20.10 12.42
N VAL A 185 6.79 -19.92 13.74
CA VAL A 185 7.61 -20.71 14.64
C VAL A 185 6.73 -21.83 15.21
N ILE A 186 7.14 -23.08 15.03
CA ILE A 186 6.45 -24.24 15.59
C ILE A 186 7.16 -24.73 16.86
N MET A 187 6.76 -25.90 17.38
CA MET A 187 7.41 -26.53 18.52
C MET A 187 8.94 -26.57 18.37
N ASN A 188 9.65 -26.28 19.48
CA ASN A 188 11.12 -26.23 19.57
C ASN A 188 11.78 -25.09 18.76
N ASP A 189 11.14 -23.93 18.67
CA ASP A 189 11.66 -22.74 18.00
C ASP A 189 12.01 -22.92 16.51
N GLU A 190 11.47 -23.97 15.87
CA GLU A 190 11.74 -24.24 14.46
C GLU A 190 10.92 -23.30 13.57
N GLN A 191 11.61 -22.48 12.78
CA GLN A 191 11.00 -21.60 11.79
C GLN A 191 10.62 -22.38 10.52
N LYS A 192 9.37 -22.27 10.08
CA LYS A 192 8.88 -22.95 8.87
C LYS A 192 8.59 -21.96 7.74
N THR A 193 9.37 -22.03 6.68
CA THR A 193 9.22 -21.18 5.48
C THR A 193 8.23 -21.73 4.42
N LYS A 194 7.61 -22.88 4.67
CA LYS A 194 6.69 -23.52 3.71
C LYS A 194 5.47 -22.62 3.38
N PRO A 195 4.85 -21.93 4.34
CA PRO A 195 3.77 -20.98 4.04
C PRO A 195 4.21 -19.84 3.12
N THR A 196 5.42 -19.30 3.32
CA THR A 196 6.01 -18.30 2.43
C THR A 196 6.19 -18.82 1.00
N GLN A 197 6.62 -20.07 0.84
CA GLN A 197 6.75 -20.68 -0.49
C GLN A 197 5.40 -20.83 -1.19
N ALA A 198 4.33 -21.17 -0.44
CA ALA A 198 2.97 -21.22 -0.99
C ALA A 198 2.49 -19.84 -1.43
N ALA A 199 2.59 -18.83 -0.55
CA ALA A 199 2.25 -17.45 -0.86
C ALA A 199 2.99 -16.92 -2.10
N MET A 200 4.29 -17.24 -2.23
CA MET A 200 5.07 -16.88 -3.41
C MET A 200 4.51 -17.53 -4.69
N ARG A 201 4.13 -18.81 -4.66
CA ARG A 201 3.49 -19.46 -5.81
C ARG A 201 2.17 -18.80 -6.19
N ASP A 202 1.35 -18.47 -5.19
CA ASP A 202 0.04 -17.86 -5.41
C ASP A 202 0.20 -16.51 -6.09
N VAL A 203 1.09 -15.65 -5.57
CA VAL A 203 1.39 -14.36 -6.21
C VAL A 203 1.94 -14.55 -7.63
N LEU A 204 2.91 -15.44 -7.82
CA LEU A 204 3.50 -15.69 -9.14
C LEU A 204 2.46 -16.17 -10.17
N SER A 205 1.46 -16.94 -9.73
CA SER A 205 0.38 -17.42 -10.60
C SER A 205 -0.48 -16.28 -11.18
N THR A 206 -0.48 -15.11 -10.54
CA THR A 206 -1.18 -13.91 -11.03
C THR A 206 -0.40 -13.17 -12.11
N GLY A 207 0.87 -13.53 -12.36
CA GLY A 207 1.77 -12.79 -13.25
C GLY A 207 2.43 -11.56 -12.62
N LEU A 208 2.12 -11.26 -11.34
CA LEU A 208 2.92 -10.36 -10.51
C LEU A 208 4.14 -11.12 -9.95
N LYS A 209 5.25 -10.40 -9.82
CA LYS A 209 6.49 -10.95 -9.30
C LYS A 209 6.96 -10.04 -8.17
N PRO A 210 6.94 -10.51 -6.90
CA PRO A 210 7.59 -9.80 -5.82
C PRO A 210 9.06 -9.59 -6.19
N ASP A 211 9.54 -8.37 -6.08
CA ASP A 211 10.91 -8.07 -6.46
C ASP A 211 11.85 -8.65 -5.42
N LEU A 212 12.45 -9.78 -5.80
CA LEU A 212 13.50 -10.43 -5.04
C LEU A 212 14.78 -9.60 -5.23
N VAL A 213 14.96 -8.61 -4.36
CA VAL A 213 16.30 -8.10 -4.10
C VAL A 213 17.02 -9.13 -3.24
N ASP A 214 18.34 -9.09 -3.21
CA ASP A 214 19.22 -9.88 -2.32
C ASP A 214 18.93 -9.73 -0.80
N ASN A 215 17.79 -9.16 -0.40
CA ASN A 215 17.42 -8.72 0.94
C ASN A 215 16.04 -9.28 1.34
N ILE A 216 16.03 -10.52 1.84
CA ILE A 216 14.95 -10.98 2.70
C ILE A 216 14.99 -10.11 3.97
N ILE A 217 13.98 -9.28 4.17
CA ILE A 217 13.86 -8.42 5.35
C ILE A 217 13.09 -9.19 6.42
N ALA A 218 13.72 -9.44 7.55
CA ALA A 218 13.12 -10.10 8.70
C ALA A 218 12.49 -9.06 9.63
N VAL A 219 11.18 -9.14 9.80
CA VAL A 219 10.45 -8.34 10.79
C VAL A 219 9.99 -9.26 11.91
N HIS A 220 10.42 -8.97 13.13
CA HIS A 220 9.97 -9.66 14.33
C HIS A 220 8.99 -8.78 15.11
N ASN A 221 8.30 -9.36 16.09
CA ASN A 221 7.46 -8.60 17.01
C ASN A 221 8.31 -7.55 17.72
N VAL A 222 7.90 -6.28 17.62
CA VAL A 222 8.53 -5.15 18.27
C VAL A 222 7.60 -4.59 19.35
N PRO A 223 8.12 -3.93 20.39
CA PRO A 223 7.29 -3.38 21.48
C PRO A 223 6.30 -2.29 21.04
N SER A 224 6.55 -1.68 19.88
CA SER A 224 5.83 -0.53 19.36
C SER A 224 5.98 -0.46 17.84
N THR A 225 4.94 0.00 17.15
CA THR A 225 4.97 0.13 15.68
C THR A 225 5.99 1.17 15.19
N TYR A 226 6.37 2.13 16.05
CA TYR A 226 7.40 3.14 15.77
C TYR A 226 8.80 2.56 15.53
N HIS A 227 9.08 1.33 16.00
CA HIS A 227 10.35 0.64 15.76
C HIS A 227 10.46 0.07 14.34
N VAL A 228 9.33 -0.18 13.66
CA VAL A 228 9.34 -0.89 12.37
C VAL A 228 10.10 -0.11 11.28
N PRO A 229 9.92 1.22 11.10
CA PRO A 229 10.71 1.97 10.13
C PRO A 229 12.22 1.85 10.35
N ALA A 230 12.69 1.90 11.60
CA ALA A 230 14.13 1.75 11.89
C ALA A 230 14.62 0.35 11.53
N LEU A 231 13.87 -0.69 11.88
CA LEU A 231 14.17 -2.08 11.53
C LEU A 231 14.25 -2.31 10.01
N LEU A 232 13.40 -1.64 9.24
CA LEU A 232 13.42 -1.69 7.77
C LEU A 232 14.57 -0.88 7.16
N GLU A 233 14.91 0.28 7.75
CA GLU A 233 16.08 1.08 7.35
C GLU A 233 17.37 0.28 7.54
N ASP A 234 17.56 -0.32 8.72
CA ASP A 234 18.77 -1.07 9.09
C ASP A 234 19.00 -2.30 8.19
N GLN A 235 17.92 -2.89 7.69
CA GLN A 235 17.97 -4.03 6.75
C GLN A 235 18.05 -3.63 5.28
N GLY A 236 18.22 -2.34 4.99
CA GLY A 236 18.50 -1.88 3.62
C GLY A 236 17.29 -1.81 2.70
N LEU A 237 16.07 -1.62 3.24
CA LEU A 237 14.87 -1.45 2.42
C LEU A 237 15.02 -0.29 1.43
N ILE A 238 15.45 0.88 1.90
CA ILE A 238 15.55 2.08 1.05
C ILE A 238 16.59 1.94 -0.07
N PRO A 239 17.85 1.55 0.18
CA PRO A 239 18.80 1.28 -0.90
C PRO A 239 18.26 0.30 -1.96
N SER A 240 17.52 -0.73 -1.52
CA SER A 240 16.91 -1.73 -2.40
C SER A 240 15.85 -1.10 -3.30
N ILE A 241 14.88 -0.37 -2.73
CA ILE A 241 13.81 0.30 -3.48
C ILE A 241 14.39 1.39 -4.39
N THR A 242 15.36 2.16 -3.90
CA THR A 242 16.05 3.20 -4.68
C THR A 242 16.67 2.62 -5.94
N LYS A 243 17.35 1.47 -5.84
CA LYS A 243 17.95 0.78 -6.98
C LYS A 243 16.88 0.29 -7.97
N LEU A 244 15.81 -0.34 -7.48
CA LEU A 244 14.75 -0.90 -8.33
C LEU A 244 13.99 0.18 -9.10
N LEU A 245 13.62 1.27 -8.41
CA LEU A 245 12.79 2.33 -8.97
C LEU A 245 13.60 3.51 -9.53
N ARG A 246 14.93 3.45 -9.45
CA ARG A 246 15.87 4.54 -9.78
C ARG A 246 15.48 5.86 -9.12
N LEU A 247 15.21 5.83 -7.81
CA LEU A 247 14.72 6.99 -7.06
C LEU A 247 15.74 8.13 -6.99
N ASP A 248 17.02 7.86 -7.22
CA ASP A 248 18.08 8.88 -7.29
C ASP A 248 17.95 9.80 -8.51
N LEU A 249 17.18 9.38 -9.53
CA LEU A 249 16.91 10.19 -10.72
C LEU A 249 15.77 11.19 -10.51
N LEU A 250 15.05 11.11 -9.38
CA LEU A 250 13.99 12.06 -9.06
C LEU A 250 14.62 13.34 -8.52
N GLU A 251 14.25 14.48 -9.12
CA GLU A 251 14.73 15.79 -8.69
C GLU A 251 14.16 16.12 -7.31
N LYS A 252 15.04 16.57 -6.41
CA LYS A 252 14.69 16.96 -5.05
C LYS A 252 15.30 18.31 -4.76
N THR A 253 14.49 19.24 -4.30
CA THR A 253 14.99 20.50 -3.81
C THR A 253 15.83 20.30 -2.54
N PRO A 254 16.79 21.20 -2.26
CA PRO A 254 17.51 21.19 -0.98
C PRO A 254 16.57 21.24 0.23
N GLN A 255 15.45 21.96 0.10
CA GLN A 255 14.43 22.07 1.14
C GLN A 255 13.72 20.73 1.39
N GLN A 256 13.30 20.01 0.35
CA GLN A 256 12.70 18.68 0.49
C GLN A 256 13.65 17.70 1.18
N THR A 257 14.93 17.73 0.79
CA THR A 257 15.97 16.88 1.39
C THR A 257 16.17 17.20 2.89
N ALA A 258 16.25 18.50 3.23
CA ALA A 258 16.38 18.94 4.62
C ALA A 258 15.15 18.57 5.47
N ASN A 259 13.93 18.74 4.91
CA ASN A 259 12.69 18.35 5.55
C ASN A 259 12.66 16.84 5.81
N GLY A 260 13.03 16.02 4.83
CA GLY A 260 13.13 14.56 4.98
C GLY A 260 14.10 14.15 6.10
N ALA A 261 15.28 14.76 6.15
CA ALA A 261 16.26 14.51 7.22
C ALA A 261 15.72 14.90 8.62
N LYS A 262 14.96 16.01 8.69
CA LYS A 262 14.29 16.42 9.93
C LYS A 262 13.24 15.40 10.37
N ILE A 263 12.37 14.96 9.45
CA ILE A 263 11.36 13.90 9.73
C ILE A 263 12.03 12.67 10.35
N TRP A 264 13.18 12.26 9.81
CA TRP A 264 13.89 11.10 10.35
C TRP A 264 14.48 11.32 11.74
N THR A 265 15.02 12.51 11.97
CA THR A 265 15.55 12.89 13.28
C THR A 265 14.44 12.89 14.33
N ASP A 266 13.29 13.48 14.01
CA ASP A 266 12.13 13.53 14.88
C ASP A 266 11.58 12.12 15.17
N TRP A 267 11.52 11.24 14.15
CA TRP A 267 11.08 9.86 14.33
C TRP A 267 12.01 9.06 15.26
N LYS A 268 13.33 9.14 15.05
CA LYS A 268 14.31 8.47 15.93
C LYS A 268 14.27 8.99 17.36
N ALA A 269 13.93 10.27 17.56
CA ALA A 269 13.74 10.83 18.90
C ALA A 269 12.52 10.24 19.61
N LEU A 270 11.42 9.98 18.90
CA LEU A 270 10.24 9.28 19.44
C LEU A 270 10.56 7.82 19.78
N ASP A 271 11.34 7.15 18.93
CA ASP A 271 11.73 5.76 19.12
C ASP A 271 12.60 5.54 20.38
N CYS A 272 13.47 6.50 20.67
CA CYS A 272 14.37 6.47 21.82
C CYS A 272 13.76 7.05 23.12
N ALA A 273 12.54 7.60 23.07
CA ALA A 273 11.93 8.21 24.24
C ALA A 273 11.57 7.14 25.29
N PRO A 274 11.91 7.35 26.58
CA PRO A 274 11.52 6.42 27.64
C PRO A 274 9.99 6.31 27.66
N LYS A 275 9.49 5.06 27.66
CA LYS A 275 8.06 4.71 27.65
C LYS A 275 7.24 5.73 28.44
N ARG A 276 6.53 6.64 27.76
CA ARG A 276 5.43 7.37 28.37
C ARG A 276 4.33 6.34 28.59
N ILE A 277 4.36 5.74 29.77
CA ILE A 277 3.26 4.96 30.32
C ILE A 277 2.07 5.93 30.36
N LEU A 278 1.08 5.69 29.50
CA LEU A 278 -0.29 6.15 29.72
C LEU A 278 -0.93 5.27 30.79
#